data_AF-A0A814TAS2-F1
#
_entry.id   AF-A0A814TAS2-F1
#
_cell.length_a   1.000
_cell.length_b   1.000
_cell.length_c   1.000
_cell.angle_alpha   90.00
_cell.angle_beta   90.00
_cell.angle_gamma   90.00
#
_symmetry.space_group_name_H-M   'P 1'
#
loop_
_entity.id
_entity.type
_entity.pdbx_description
1 polymer ?
#
loop_
_entity_poly.entity_id
_entity_poly.type
_entity_poly.pdbx_seq_one_letter_code
_entity_poly.pdbx_strand_id
1 'polypeptide(L)'
;MYHFHANVLKWTETGKDNTKTKIEKAREDILRRLEEKTGLRLDQTNSPGSKQGTSSTGEQGRQFFSEKNRLSVVECAPKQYRAVLKKLLHQLSIILRVVSSTSTINTEKFRQKCVDFAKLIAIELPWVEHNLTSHSLIFHSTELIVRNDGISIGQLSEEALESCNKDVRYYREFLSRKCGHVVNSTDTFNRLFERSDPMVDEIVRRSLADK
;
A
#
# COMPACT_ATOMS: atom_id res chain seq x y z
N MET A 1 -5.79 -15.10 -1.97
CA MET A 1 -7.16 -15.31 -2.51
C MET A 1 -7.17 -16.18 -3.75
N TYR A 2 -6.30 -15.94 -4.74
CA TYR A 2 -6.22 -16.74 -5.98
C TYR A 2 -5.99 -18.23 -5.72
N HIS A 3 -5.01 -18.57 -4.89
CA HIS A 3 -4.73 -19.94 -4.43
C HIS A 3 -5.94 -20.65 -3.82
N PHE A 4 -6.74 -19.96 -3.01
CA PHE A 4 -7.95 -20.53 -2.41
C PHE A 4 -9.00 -20.87 -3.46
N HIS A 5 -9.15 -20.02 -4.48
CA HIS A 5 -10.13 -20.22 -5.54
C HIS A 5 -9.67 -21.30 -6.54
N ALA A 6 -8.37 -21.38 -6.82
CA ALA A 6 -7.77 -22.45 -7.61
C ALA A 6 -7.67 -23.79 -6.85
N ASN A 7 -7.94 -23.79 -5.54
CA ASN A 7 -7.73 -24.93 -4.62
C ASN A 7 -6.29 -25.47 -4.63
N VAL A 8 -5.30 -24.56 -4.72
CA VAL A 8 -3.86 -24.88 -4.71
C VAL A 8 -3.23 -24.31 -3.44
N LEU A 9 -3.08 -25.14 -2.42
CA LEU A 9 -2.51 -24.78 -1.11
C LEU A 9 -0.98 -25.00 -1.09
N LYS A 10 -0.28 -24.39 -2.04
CA LYS A 10 1.18 -24.39 -2.14
C LYS A 10 1.64 -23.00 -2.57
N TRP A 11 2.74 -22.53 -1.98
CA TRP A 11 3.29 -21.22 -2.30
C TRP A 11 3.91 -21.15 -3.70
N THR A 12 4.72 -22.16 -4.07
CA THR A 12 5.44 -22.17 -5.33
C THR A 12 4.59 -22.62 -6.51
N GLU A 13 4.55 -21.79 -7.55
CA GLU A 13 3.92 -22.10 -8.85
C GLU A 13 4.85 -22.94 -9.74
N THR A 14 5.26 -24.12 -9.27
CA THR A 14 6.08 -25.03 -10.09
C THR A 14 5.27 -25.57 -11.27
N GLY A 15 5.83 -25.47 -12.49
CA GLY A 15 5.16 -25.81 -13.75
C GLY A 15 4.86 -27.28 -14.03
N LYS A 16 5.03 -28.18 -13.05
CA LYS A 16 4.82 -29.63 -13.26
C LYS A 16 3.33 -30.04 -13.33
N ASP A 17 2.41 -29.27 -12.73
CA ASP A 17 1.01 -29.69 -12.50
C ASP A 17 -0.09 -28.76 -13.06
N ASN A 18 0.18 -28.02 -14.14
CA ASN A 18 -0.78 -27.05 -14.72
C ASN A 18 -1.36 -26.07 -13.67
N THR A 19 -0.62 -25.87 -12.57
CA THR A 19 -0.99 -25.09 -11.38
C THR A 19 -0.99 -23.60 -11.71
N LYS A 20 -0.02 -23.16 -12.48
CA LYS A 20 0.09 -21.79 -12.97
C LYS A 20 -1.18 -21.35 -13.73
N THR A 21 -1.62 -22.15 -14.71
CA THR A 21 -2.80 -21.83 -15.51
C THR A 21 -4.09 -21.85 -14.68
N LYS A 22 -4.20 -22.72 -13.67
CA LYS A 22 -5.32 -22.71 -12.71
C LYS A 22 -5.35 -21.43 -11.87
N ILE A 23 -4.19 -20.98 -11.40
CA ILE A 23 -4.06 -19.76 -10.60
C ILE A 23 -4.34 -18.53 -11.45
N GLU A 24 -3.86 -18.48 -12.70
CA GLU A 24 -4.14 -17.40 -13.65
C GLU A 24 -5.65 -17.26 -13.92
N LYS A 25 -6.35 -18.37 -14.22
CA LYS A 25 -7.81 -18.35 -14.38
C LYS A 25 -8.53 -17.89 -13.12
N ALA A 26 -8.11 -18.39 -11.95
CA ALA A 26 -8.68 -17.98 -10.68
C ALA A 26 -8.42 -16.50 -10.36
N ARG A 27 -7.27 -15.96 -10.79
CA ARG A 27 -6.92 -14.55 -10.67
C ARG A 27 -7.86 -13.70 -11.52
N GLU A 28 -8.02 -14.02 -12.80
CA GLU A 28 -8.93 -13.31 -13.71
C GLU A 28 -10.37 -13.28 -13.16
N ASP A 29 -10.87 -14.41 -12.69
CA ASP A 29 -12.22 -14.52 -12.13
C ASP A 29 -12.39 -13.68 -10.85
N ILE A 30 -11.42 -13.71 -9.93
CA ILE A 30 -11.49 -12.92 -8.70
C ILE A 30 -11.36 -11.43 -9.02
N LEU A 31 -10.44 -11.04 -9.91
CA LEU A 31 -10.24 -9.63 -10.27
C LEU A 31 -11.50 -9.05 -10.92
N ARG A 32 -12.13 -9.78 -11.83
CA ARG A 32 -13.42 -9.37 -12.43
C ARG A 32 -14.50 -9.17 -11.36
N ARG A 33 -14.68 -10.14 -10.46
CA ARG A 33 -15.68 -10.04 -9.37
C ARG A 33 -15.38 -8.89 -8.41
N LEU A 34 -14.11 -8.62 -8.13
CA LEU A 34 -13.69 -7.50 -7.30
C LEU A 34 -13.99 -6.17 -7.98
N GLU A 35 -13.69 -6.03 -9.26
CA GLU A 35 -14.00 -4.82 -10.04
C GLU A 35 -15.51 -4.58 -10.08
N GLU A 36 -16.32 -5.61 -10.35
CA GLU A 36 -17.79 -5.50 -10.36
C GLU A 36 -18.38 -5.05 -9.01
N LYS A 37 -17.82 -5.54 -7.89
CA LYS A 37 -18.36 -5.25 -6.55
C LYS A 37 -17.83 -3.97 -5.91
N THR A 38 -16.57 -3.63 -6.18
CA THR A 38 -15.87 -2.56 -5.46
C THR A 38 -15.43 -1.42 -6.37
N GLY A 39 -15.47 -1.63 -7.69
CA GLY A 39 -14.91 -0.70 -8.67
C GLY A 39 -13.37 -0.67 -8.70
N LEU A 40 -12.69 -1.53 -7.94
CA LEU A 40 -11.23 -1.53 -7.83
C LEU A 40 -10.59 -2.32 -8.96
N ARG A 41 -9.69 -1.66 -9.69
CA ARG A 41 -8.86 -2.27 -10.74
C ARG A 41 -7.53 -2.66 -10.16
N LEU A 42 -7.40 -3.91 -9.74
CA LEU A 42 -6.19 -4.44 -9.12
C LEU A 42 -5.40 -5.30 -10.09
N ASP A 43 -4.07 -5.22 -9.99
CA ASP A 43 -3.15 -6.15 -10.64
C ASP A 43 -3.30 -6.22 -12.18
N GLN A 44 -3.68 -5.08 -12.79
CA GLN A 44 -3.72 -4.85 -14.23
C GLN A 44 -2.44 -4.12 -14.66
N THR A 45 -1.88 -4.47 -15.82
CA THR A 45 -0.70 -3.78 -16.37
C THR A 45 -1.11 -2.46 -17.01
N ASN A 46 -0.47 -1.36 -16.62
CA ASN A 46 -0.87 -0.02 -17.06
C ASN A 46 -0.37 0.35 -18.47
N SER A 47 0.54 -0.41 -19.10
CA SER A 47 0.91 -0.24 -20.51
C SER A 47 1.50 -1.55 -21.09
N PRO A 48 1.73 -1.64 -22.42
CA PRO A 48 2.34 -2.81 -23.02
C PRO A 48 3.87 -2.82 -22.79
N GLY A 49 4.37 -3.78 -22.01
CA GLY A 49 5.82 -3.98 -21.78
C GLY A 49 6.14 -4.80 -20.53
N SER A 50 7.25 -5.54 -20.54
CA SER A 50 7.63 -6.53 -19.51
C SER A 50 8.19 -5.95 -18.20
N LYS A 51 8.26 -4.62 -18.04
CA LYS A 51 8.81 -3.93 -16.86
C LYS A 51 8.00 -2.69 -16.48
N GLN A 52 6.76 -2.87 -16.04
CA GLN A 52 5.87 -1.73 -15.73
C GLN A 52 5.11 -1.92 -14.42
N GLY A 53 4.73 -0.79 -13.82
CA GLY A 53 3.91 -0.73 -12.62
C GLY A 53 2.51 -1.29 -12.86
N THR A 54 1.97 -1.94 -11.84
CA THR A 54 0.58 -2.43 -11.83
C THR A 54 -0.40 -1.32 -11.48
N SER A 55 -1.68 -1.50 -11.80
CA SER A 55 -2.79 -0.64 -11.38
C SER A 55 -2.97 -0.54 -9.85
N SER A 56 -2.26 -1.39 -9.08
CA SER A 56 -2.24 -1.43 -7.61
C SER A 56 -1.47 -0.25 -7.01
N THR A 57 -2.06 0.95 -7.06
CA THR A 57 -1.51 2.17 -6.44
C THR A 57 -1.78 2.23 -4.93
N GLY A 58 -1.13 3.17 -4.22
CA GLY A 58 -1.39 3.41 -2.79
C GLY A 58 -2.87 3.69 -2.48
N GLU A 59 -3.56 4.42 -3.36
CA GLU A 59 -5.00 4.69 -3.21
C GLU A 59 -5.83 3.40 -3.35
N GLN A 60 -5.54 2.57 -4.36
CA GLN A 60 -6.21 1.27 -4.51
C GLN A 60 -5.98 0.38 -3.28
N GLY A 61 -4.77 0.41 -2.70
CA GLY A 61 -4.47 -0.27 -1.45
C GLY A 61 -5.33 0.23 -0.27
N ARG A 62 -5.44 1.55 -0.09
CA ARG A 62 -6.29 2.16 0.96
C ARG A 62 -7.76 1.78 0.78
N GLN A 63 -8.26 1.81 -0.45
CA GLN A 63 -9.62 1.40 -0.77
C GLN A 63 -9.85 -0.09 -0.54
N PHE A 64 -8.88 -0.95 -0.87
CA PHE A 64 -8.96 -2.40 -0.65
C PHE A 64 -9.12 -2.76 0.84
N PHE A 65 -8.37 -2.08 1.72
CA PHE A 65 -8.44 -2.28 3.18
C PHE A 65 -9.48 -1.40 3.89
N SER A 66 -10.27 -0.62 3.14
CA SER A 66 -11.35 0.20 3.70
C SER A 66 -12.45 -0.66 4.30
N GLU A 67 -13.19 -0.14 5.28
CA GLU A 67 -14.28 -0.90 5.90
C GLU A 67 -15.40 -1.23 4.91
N LYS A 68 -15.67 -0.29 4.00
CA LYS A 68 -16.65 -0.43 2.92
C LYS A 68 -16.33 -1.63 2.02
N ASN A 69 -15.08 -1.74 1.56
CA ASN A 69 -14.73 -2.75 0.55
C ASN A 69 -14.25 -4.07 1.16
N ARG A 70 -13.73 -4.08 2.40
CA ARG A 70 -13.18 -5.28 3.04
C ARG A 70 -14.20 -6.44 3.10
N LEU A 71 -15.48 -6.15 3.33
CA LEU A 71 -16.53 -7.17 3.30
C LEU A 71 -16.73 -7.72 1.89
N SER A 72 -16.85 -6.85 0.89
CA SER A 72 -16.97 -7.23 -0.52
C SER A 72 -15.79 -8.07 -1.00
N VAL A 73 -14.57 -7.74 -0.56
CA VAL A 73 -13.35 -8.51 -0.85
C VAL A 73 -13.44 -9.93 -0.29
N VAL A 74 -13.90 -10.09 0.96
CA VAL A 74 -14.08 -11.40 1.59
C VAL A 74 -15.14 -12.23 0.85
N GLU A 75 -16.21 -11.61 0.36
CA GLU A 75 -17.27 -12.31 -0.37
C GLU A 75 -16.79 -12.91 -1.70
N CYS A 76 -15.81 -12.28 -2.35
CA CYS A 76 -15.22 -12.80 -3.59
C CYS A 76 -14.46 -14.12 -3.37
N ALA A 77 -14.05 -14.41 -2.14
CA ALA A 77 -13.37 -15.65 -1.80
C ALA A 77 -14.33 -16.85 -1.60
N PRO A 78 -13.84 -18.09 -1.78
CA PRO A 78 -14.63 -19.30 -1.53
C PRO A 78 -15.17 -19.36 -0.10
N LYS A 79 -16.43 -19.83 0.05
CA LYS A 79 -17.17 -19.83 1.33
C LYS A 79 -16.36 -20.40 2.51
N GLN A 80 -15.66 -21.51 2.28
CA GLN A 80 -14.86 -22.20 3.31
C GLN A 80 -13.75 -21.34 3.93
N TYR A 81 -13.17 -20.39 3.18
CA TYR A 81 -12.05 -19.56 3.64
C TYR A 81 -12.46 -18.15 4.08
N ARG A 82 -13.75 -17.79 3.97
CA ARG A 82 -14.22 -16.41 4.25
C ARG A 82 -13.98 -15.99 5.70
N ALA A 83 -14.21 -16.89 6.65
CA ALA A 83 -14.02 -16.58 8.07
C ALA A 83 -12.55 -16.27 8.40
N VAL A 84 -11.63 -17.09 7.89
CA VAL A 84 -10.18 -16.91 8.03
C VAL A 84 -9.73 -15.62 7.35
N LEU A 85 -10.14 -15.38 6.10
CA LEU A 85 -9.81 -14.17 5.35
C LEU A 85 -10.32 -12.89 6.02
N LYS A 86 -11.53 -12.91 6.57
CA LYS A 86 -12.09 -11.77 7.30
C LYS A 86 -11.21 -11.38 8.49
N LYS A 87 -10.76 -12.37 9.27
CA LYS A 87 -9.86 -12.14 10.42
C LYS A 87 -8.50 -11.60 9.96
N LEU A 88 -7.90 -12.22 8.95
CA LEU A 88 -6.59 -11.81 8.41
C LEU A 88 -6.62 -10.38 7.87
N LEU A 89 -7.58 -10.06 7.00
CA LEU A 89 -7.70 -8.71 6.41
C LEU A 89 -7.98 -7.65 7.46
N HIS A 90 -8.76 -7.98 8.49
CA HIS A 90 -9.03 -7.04 9.58
C HIS A 90 -7.77 -6.76 10.40
N GLN A 91 -7.04 -7.79 10.84
CA GLN A 91 -5.81 -7.60 11.60
C GLN A 91 -4.72 -6.89 10.80
N LEU A 92 -4.53 -7.28 9.53
CA LEU A 92 -3.58 -6.61 8.65
C LEU A 92 -3.94 -5.14 8.42
N SER A 93 -5.23 -4.83 8.25
CA SER A 93 -5.71 -3.44 8.13
C SER A 93 -5.36 -2.60 9.37
N ILE A 94 -5.46 -3.17 10.57
CA ILE A 94 -5.04 -2.49 11.81
C ILE A 94 -3.53 -2.26 11.81
N ILE A 95 -2.73 -3.29 11.51
CA ILE A 95 -1.26 -3.19 11.48
C ILE A 95 -0.82 -2.10 10.50
N LEU A 96 -1.36 -2.11 9.27
CA LEU A 96 -1.05 -1.11 8.25
C LEU A 96 -1.45 0.31 8.71
N ARG A 97 -2.63 0.48 9.30
CA ARG A 97 -3.05 1.81 9.81
C ARG A 97 -2.15 2.32 10.93
N VAL A 98 -1.71 1.43 11.82
CA VAL A 98 -0.80 1.79 12.91
C VAL A 98 0.54 2.22 12.32
N VAL A 99 1.13 1.43 11.42
CA VAL A 99 2.41 1.73 10.77
C VAL A 99 2.36 2.99 9.91
N SER A 100 1.24 3.24 9.23
CA SER A 100 1.04 4.45 8.41
C SER A 100 0.61 5.68 9.22
N SER A 101 0.41 5.56 10.53
CA SER A 101 0.06 6.72 11.36
C SER A 101 1.26 7.66 11.54
N THR A 102 1.00 8.90 11.97
CA THR A 102 2.03 9.89 12.34
C THR A 102 2.05 10.14 13.85
N SER A 103 1.45 9.23 14.62
CA SER A 103 1.31 9.35 16.08
C SER A 103 2.31 8.48 16.83
N THR A 104 2.44 8.74 18.13
CA THR A 104 3.13 7.83 19.05
C THR A 104 2.29 6.58 19.27
N ILE A 105 2.94 5.42 19.33
CA ILE A 105 2.30 4.11 19.42
C ILE A 105 2.67 3.45 20.75
N ASN A 106 1.70 2.78 21.36
CA ASN A 106 2.00 1.81 22.43
C ASN A 106 2.66 0.56 21.81
N THR A 107 3.98 0.52 21.89
CA THR A 107 4.83 -0.51 21.27
C THR A 107 4.49 -1.91 21.74
N GLU A 108 4.14 -2.10 23.01
CA GLU A 108 3.82 -3.42 23.55
C GLU A 108 2.49 -3.97 23.01
N LYS A 109 1.45 -3.12 22.97
CA LYS A 109 0.16 -3.51 22.35
C LYS A 109 0.33 -3.82 20.86
N PHE A 110 1.17 -3.05 20.16
CA PHE A 110 1.45 -3.28 18.75
C PHE A 110 2.23 -4.56 18.52
N ARG A 111 3.26 -4.84 19.33
CA ARG A 111 4.01 -6.10 19.32
C ARG A 111 3.08 -7.29 19.45
N GLN A 112 2.18 -7.25 20.44
CA GLN A 112 1.23 -8.33 20.66
C GLN A 112 0.33 -8.52 19.43
N LYS A 113 -0.12 -7.44 18.79
CA LYS A 113 -0.93 -7.53 17.55
C LYS A 113 -0.17 -8.17 16.39
N CYS A 114 1.11 -7.87 16.21
CA CYS A 114 1.95 -8.52 15.20
C CYS A 114 2.17 -10.01 15.51
N VAL A 115 2.41 -10.37 16.77
CA VAL A 115 2.55 -11.77 17.20
C VAL A 115 1.25 -12.55 17.00
N ASP A 116 0.10 -11.96 17.36
CA ASP A 116 -1.22 -12.56 17.15
C ASP A 116 -1.47 -12.84 15.66
N PHE A 117 -1.10 -11.89 14.79
CA PHE A 117 -1.24 -12.02 13.34
C PHE A 117 -0.30 -13.09 12.77
N ALA A 118 0.96 -13.14 13.21
CA ALA A 118 1.91 -14.16 12.79
C ALA A 118 1.44 -15.57 13.19
N LYS A 119 0.92 -15.73 14.41
CA LYS A 119 0.31 -16.99 14.87
C LYS A 119 -0.90 -17.39 14.04
N LEU A 120 -1.76 -16.43 13.71
CA LEU A 120 -2.94 -16.67 12.88
C LEU A 120 -2.53 -17.20 11.49
N ILE A 121 -1.51 -16.61 10.87
CA ILE A 121 -0.98 -17.10 9.58
C ILE A 121 -0.38 -18.49 9.73
N ALA A 122 0.44 -18.74 10.74
CA ALA A 122 1.11 -20.02 10.94
C ALA A 122 0.11 -21.18 11.15
N ILE A 123 -1.01 -20.93 11.86
CA ILE A 123 -2.03 -21.94 12.14
C ILE A 123 -2.96 -22.15 10.93
N GLU A 124 -3.48 -21.07 10.37
CA GLU A 124 -4.53 -21.16 9.34
C GLU A 124 -3.95 -21.36 7.93
N LEU A 125 -2.71 -20.90 7.70
CA LEU A 125 -2.05 -20.85 6.39
C LEU A 125 -0.58 -21.32 6.45
N PRO A 126 -0.31 -22.56 6.92
CA PRO A 126 1.06 -23.06 7.06
C PRO A 126 1.82 -23.19 5.74
N TRP A 127 1.12 -23.16 4.61
CA TRP A 127 1.67 -23.25 3.27
C TRP A 127 2.05 -21.89 2.66
N VAL A 128 1.74 -20.76 3.33
CA VAL A 128 2.03 -19.40 2.86
C VAL A 128 3.37 -18.94 3.41
N GLU A 129 4.25 -18.48 2.53
CA GLU A 129 5.51 -17.85 2.93
C GLU A 129 5.37 -16.33 2.98
N HIS A 130 6.13 -15.71 3.87
CA HIS A 130 6.21 -14.25 3.93
C HIS A 130 7.17 -13.73 2.86
N ASN A 131 6.71 -12.78 2.04
CA ASN A 131 7.63 -11.98 1.23
C ASN A 131 8.42 -11.00 2.14
N LEU A 132 9.53 -10.46 1.63
CA LEU A 132 10.44 -9.59 2.38
C LEU A 132 9.72 -8.40 3.05
N THR A 133 8.80 -7.76 2.34
CA THR A 133 8.03 -6.62 2.85
C THR A 133 7.09 -7.04 3.99
N SER A 134 6.34 -8.12 3.82
CA SER A 134 5.44 -8.64 4.85
C SER A 134 6.20 -9.13 6.07
N HIS A 135 7.37 -9.76 5.87
CA HIS A 135 8.24 -10.17 6.96
C HIS A 135 8.73 -8.96 7.75
N SER A 136 9.29 -7.95 7.06
CA SER A 136 9.77 -6.73 7.70
C SER A 136 8.64 -5.98 8.42
N LEU A 137 7.45 -5.93 7.82
CA LEU A 137 6.27 -5.30 8.41
C LEU A 137 5.81 -6.02 9.70
N ILE A 138 5.82 -7.35 9.73
CA ILE A 138 5.25 -8.10 10.87
C ILE A 138 6.30 -8.28 11.98
N PHE A 139 7.55 -8.57 11.62
CA PHE A 139 8.59 -9.00 12.55
C PHE A 139 9.62 -7.92 12.90
N HIS A 140 9.67 -6.80 12.17
CA HIS A 140 10.66 -5.74 12.42
C HIS A 140 10.05 -4.35 12.66
N SER A 141 8.77 -4.14 12.35
CA SER A 141 8.12 -2.85 12.53
C SER A 141 8.11 -2.38 13.98
N THR A 142 7.96 -3.30 14.94
CA THR A 142 7.95 -2.95 16.37
C THR A 142 9.31 -2.45 16.82
N GLU A 143 10.38 -3.14 16.43
CA GLU A 143 11.77 -2.79 16.73
C GLU A 143 12.13 -1.44 16.11
N LEU A 144 11.69 -1.18 14.88
CA LEU A 144 11.88 0.10 14.21
C LEU A 144 11.14 1.23 14.95
N ILE A 145 9.88 1.03 15.35
CA ILE A 145 9.12 2.03 16.11
C ILE A 145 9.77 2.30 17.47
N VAL A 146 10.27 1.27 18.15
CA VAL A 146 11.00 1.44 19.42
C VAL A 146 12.28 2.25 19.21
N ARG A 147 13.03 2.01 18.13
CA ARG A 147 14.22 2.80 17.78
C ARG A 147 13.89 4.22 17.35
N ASN A 148 12.67 4.47 16.90
CA ASN A 148 12.15 5.77 16.51
C ASN A 148 11.38 6.45 17.65
N ASP A 149 11.83 6.27 18.90
CA ASP A 149 11.23 6.86 20.11
C ASP A 149 9.72 6.62 20.28
N GLY A 150 9.22 5.49 19.79
CA GLY A 150 7.80 5.13 19.84
C GLY A 150 6.94 5.83 18.78
N ILE A 151 7.55 6.64 17.90
CA ILE A 151 6.88 7.30 16.79
C ILE A 151 6.68 6.30 15.65
N SER A 152 5.48 6.28 15.10
CA SER A 152 5.12 5.48 13.93
C SER A 152 5.99 5.77 12.70
N ILE A 153 6.20 4.72 11.89
CA ILE A 153 7.02 4.79 10.67
C ILE A 153 6.39 5.73 9.62
N GLY A 154 5.07 5.95 9.66
CA GLY A 154 4.36 6.82 8.73
C GLY A 154 4.85 8.27 8.72
N GLN A 155 5.41 8.76 9.83
CA GLN A 155 6.04 10.09 9.86
C GLN A 155 7.33 10.16 9.02
N LEU A 156 7.98 9.01 8.79
CA LEU A 156 9.18 8.85 7.97
C LEU A 156 8.84 8.33 6.55
N SER A 157 7.59 8.44 6.14
CA SER A 157 7.11 7.91 4.86
C SER A 157 7.68 8.66 3.65
N GLU A 158 8.04 7.92 2.61
CA GLU A 158 8.45 8.47 1.31
C GLU A 158 7.26 9.03 0.50
N GLU A 159 6.01 8.71 0.85
CA GLU A 159 4.81 9.12 0.09
C GLU A 159 4.76 10.65 -0.14
N ALA A 160 5.21 11.43 0.84
CA ALA A 160 5.26 12.89 0.73
C ALA A 160 6.26 13.33 -0.35
N LEU A 161 7.46 12.72 -0.40
CA LEU A 161 8.47 13.00 -1.42
C LEU A 161 8.01 12.55 -2.80
N GLU A 162 7.35 11.40 -2.91
CA GLU A 162 6.80 10.92 -4.18
C GLU A 162 5.71 11.87 -4.71
N SER A 163 4.90 12.44 -3.81
CA SER A 163 3.88 13.42 -4.19
C SER A 163 4.48 14.68 -4.84
N CYS A 164 5.66 15.12 -4.39
CA CYS A 164 6.38 16.26 -4.95
C CYS A 164 6.78 16.06 -6.42
N ASN A 165 6.87 14.82 -6.91
CA ASN A 165 7.17 14.57 -8.32
C ASN A 165 6.10 15.14 -9.26
N LYS A 166 4.84 15.26 -8.80
CA LYS A 166 3.77 15.92 -9.57
C LYS A 166 4.04 17.42 -9.70
N ASP A 167 4.47 18.05 -8.61
CA ASP A 167 4.82 19.47 -8.56
C ASP A 167 6.03 19.77 -9.44
N VAL A 168 7.08 18.93 -9.37
CA VAL A 168 8.27 19.04 -10.24
C VAL A 168 7.86 19.08 -11.72
N ARG A 169 7.02 18.14 -12.16
CA ARG A 169 6.55 18.10 -13.55
C ARG A 169 5.76 19.35 -13.91
N TYR A 170 4.84 19.77 -13.04
CA TYR A 170 4.02 20.95 -13.25
C TYR A 170 4.84 22.25 -13.32
N TYR A 171 5.79 22.45 -12.40
CA TYR A 171 6.65 23.62 -12.37
C TYR A 171 7.56 23.69 -13.58
N ARG A 172 8.12 22.55 -13.98
CA ARG A 172 8.96 22.43 -15.18
C ARG A 172 8.19 22.78 -16.47
N GLU A 173 6.91 22.40 -16.56
CA GLU A 173 6.10 22.60 -17.76
C GLU A 173 5.48 23.99 -17.85
N PHE A 174 5.00 24.53 -16.73
CA PHE A 174 4.15 25.73 -16.72
C PHE A 174 4.75 26.94 -16.01
N LEU A 175 5.61 26.75 -15.00
CA LEU A 175 6.04 27.84 -14.11
C LEU A 175 7.53 28.21 -14.21
N SER A 176 8.26 27.61 -15.15
CA SER A 176 9.69 27.83 -15.37
C SER A 176 9.97 28.34 -16.78
N ARG A 177 11.03 29.14 -16.92
CA ARG A 177 11.43 29.67 -18.23
C ARG A 177 11.92 28.53 -19.12
N LYS A 178 11.56 28.60 -20.41
CA LYS A 178 11.89 27.58 -21.44
C LYS A 178 13.05 28.00 -22.35
N CYS A 179 13.83 29.00 -21.93
CA CYS A 179 14.96 29.54 -22.69
C CYS A 179 16.25 28.71 -22.57
N GLY A 180 16.29 27.69 -21.70
CA GLY A 180 17.42 26.78 -21.57
C GLY A 180 17.23 25.78 -20.43
N HIS A 181 17.90 24.63 -20.50
CA HIS A 181 17.75 23.55 -19.52
C HIS A 181 18.18 23.94 -18.10
N VAL A 182 19.29 24.67 -17.99
CA VAL A 182 19.81 25.16 -16.70
C VAL A 182 18.80 26.11 -16.07
N VAL A 183 18.35 27.12 -16.83
CA VAL A 183 17.39 28.13 -16.34
C VAL A 183 16.07 27.48 -15.92
N ASN A 184 15.57 26.55 -16.73
CA ASN A 184 14.34 25.81 -16.44
C ASN A 184 14.45 25.00 -15.13
N SER A 185 15.59 24.34 -14.93
CA SER A 185 15.86 23.56 -13.71
C SER A 185 16.00 24.48 -12.49
N THR A 186 16.75 25.57 -12.60
CA THR A 186 16.90 26.57 -11.53
C THR A 186 15.54 27.14 -11.10
N ASP A 187 14.68 27.51 -12.05
CA ASP A 187 13.34 28.01 -11.75
C ASP A 187 12.49 26.94 -11.04
N THR A 188 12.56 25.69 -11.51
CA THR A 188 11.85 24.56 -10.89
C THR A 188 12.30 24.34 -9.44
N PHE A 189 13.61 24.37 -9.18
CA PHE A 189 14.16 24.25 -7.83
C PHE A 189 13.75 25.43 -6.94
N ASN A 190 13.85 26.67 -7.44
CA ASN A 190 13.45 27.85 -6.67
C ASN A 190 11.98 27.79 -6.26
N ARG A 191 11.09 27.29 -7.12
CA ARG A 191 9.67 27.07 -6.79
C ARG A 191 9.47 26.00 -5.72
N LEU A 192 10.26 24.93 -5.76
CA LEU A 192 10.21 23.90 -4.70
C LEU A 192 10.68 24.48 -3.36
N PHE A 193 11.73 25.30 -3.35
CA PHE A 193 12.19 26.00 -2.14
C PHE A 193 11.13 26.96 -1.58
N GLU A 194 10.53 27.79 -2.43
CA GLU A 194 9.44 28.70 -2.03
C GLU A 194 8.28 27.93 -1.40
N ARG A 195 7.89 26.79 -2.00
CA ARG A 195 6.82 25.95 -1.47
C ARG A 195 7.14 25.29 -0.13
N SER A 196 8.38 24.85 0.05
CA SER A 196 8.80 24.17 1.28
C SER A 196 9.24 25.13 2.39
N ASP A 197 9.17 26.45 2.15
CA ASP A 197 9.51 27.45 3.15
C ASP A 197 8.46 27.43 4.29
N PRO A 198 8.86 27.11 5.54
CA PRO A 198 7.93 27.01 6.65
C PRO A 198 7.21 28.33 6.97
N MET A 199 7.86 29.47 6.76
CA MET A 199 7.30 30.78 7.03
C MET A 199 6.21 31.12 6.02
N VAL A 200 6.44 30.83 4.73
CA VAL A 200 5.44 31.01 3.68
C VAL A 200 4.24 30.10 3.92
N ASP A 201 4.48 28.83 4.23
CA ASP A 201 3.41 27.86 4.52
C ASP A 201 2.57 28.27 5.75
N GLU A 202 3.22 28.75 6.82
CA GLU A 202 2.51 29.27 8.00
C GLU A 202 1.59 30.46 7.67
N ILE A 203 2.09 31.42 6.88
CA ILE A 203 1.30 32.59 6.45
C ILE A 203 0.09 32.15 5.62
N VAL A 204 0.28 31.24 4.67
CA VAL A 204 -0.81 30.72 3.81
C VAL A 204 -1.86 29.99 4.65
N ARG A 205 -1.45 29.12 5.58
CA ARG A 205 -2.38 28.41 6.47
C ARG A 205 -3.23 29.36 7.31
N ARG A 206 -2.61 30.40 7.89
CA ARG A 206 -3.34 31.42 8.68
C ARG A 206 -4.37 32.17 7.82
N SER A 207 -3.96 32.61 6.62
CA SER A 207 -4.88 33.30 5.70
C SER A 207 -6.07 32.44 5.24
N LEU A 208 -5.92 31.12 5.22
CA LEU A 208 -7.01 30.19 4.89
C LEU A 208 -7.93 29.91 6.08
N ALA A 209 -7.43 30.02 7.31
CA ALA A 209 -8.22 29.81 8.54
C ALA A 209 -9.14 30.99 8.87
N ASP A 210 -8.81 32.19 8.39
CA ASP A 210 -9.61 33.41 8.57
C ASP A 210 -10.77 33.54 7.54
N LYS A 211 -10.96 32.55 6.65
CA LYS A 211 -12.04 32.47 5.65
C LYS A 211 -13.03 31.38 6.01
#